data_AF-A0A969BS07-F1
#
_entry.id   AF-A0A969BS07-F1
#
_cell.length_a   1.000
_cell.length_b   1.000
_cell.length_c   1.000
_cell.angle_alpha   90.00
_cell.angle_beta   90.00
_cell.angle_gamma   90.00
#
_symmetry.space_group_name_H-M   'P 1'
#
loop_
_entity.id
_entity.type
_entity.pdbx_description
1 polymer ?
#
loop_
_entity_poly.entity_id
_entity_poly.type
_entity_poly.pdbx_seq_one_letter_code
_entity_poly.pdbx_strand_id
1 'polypeptide(L)'
;MATTKRNTQLDGWRAFAVLGVMGIHWLPRNWRGPFPFEIGLFFFLTLTGFLITRILLRERAAGEMGGGKWRGSAYVDFQKRRMTRILIPCYVAMLFALAVGASDIREHPFSYFGHWVNFRMAFMDGWPSGTAHYWSLAVQMQFYVLWPLVIFGYRSGF
;
A
#
# COMPACT_ATOMS: atom_id res chain seq x y z
N MET A 1 0.08 -27.01 -4.30
CA MET A 1 -0.26 -25.58 -4.10
C MET A 1 -1.48 -25.25 -4.94
N ALA A 2 -2.64 -24.99 -4.33
CA ALA A 2 -3.82 -24.57 -5.09
C ALA A 2 -3.59 -23.16 -5.64
N THR A 3 -3.37 -23.05 -6.96
CA THR A 3 -3.27 -21.80 -7.70
C THR A 3 -4.52 -20.94 -7.43
N THR A 4 -4.37 -19.88 -6.65
CA THR A 4 -5.40 -18.85 -6.51
C THR A 4 -5.65 -18.27 -7.90
N LYS A 5 -6.84 -18.51 -8.46
CA LYS A 5 -7.27 -17.86 -9.70
C LYS A 5 -7.17 -16.35 -9.49
N ARG A 6 -6.25 -15.71 -10.23
CA ARG A 6 -6.05 -14.26 -10.20
C ARG A 6 -7.36 -13.57 -10.62
N ASN A 7 -7.86 -12.67 -9.79
CA ASN A 7 -9.07 -11.92 -10.13
C ASN A 7 -8.69 -10.72 -11.01
N THR A 8 -8.66 -10.96 -12.32
CA THR A 8 -8.29 -9.95 -13.33
C THR A 8 -9.26 -8.77 -13.36
N GLN A 9 -10.53 -8.98 -13.02
CA GLN A 9 -11.53 -7.91 -12.97
C GLN A 9 -11.20 -6.88 -11.88
N LEU A 10 -10.84 -7.36 -10.68
CA LEU A 10 -10.44 -6.47 -9.57
C LEU A 10 -9.08 -5.79 -9.85
N ASP A 11 -8.17 -6.46 -10.54
CA ASP A 11 -6.93 -5.82 -11.00
C ASP A 11 -7.21 -4.69 -12.01
N GLY A 12 -8.18 -4.88 -12.93
CA GLY A 12 -8.61 -3.85 -13.87
C GLY A 12 -9.21 -2.63 -13.17
N TRP A 13 -10.06 -2.84 -12.17
CA TRP A 13 -10.62 -1.76 -11.35
C TRP A 13 -9.54 -0.98 -10.58
N ARG A 14 -8.52 -1.67 -10.07
CA ARG A 14 -7.37 -1.01 -9.42
C ARG A 14 -6.56 -0.20 -10.42
N ALA A 15 -6.35 -0.70 -11.64
CA ALA A 15 -5.66 0.06 -12.68
C ALA A 15 -6.44 1.34 -13.04
N PHE A 16 -7.75 1.24 -13.23
CA PHE A 16 -8.61 2.40 -13.46
C PHE A 16 -8.53 3.44 -12.32
N ALA A 17 -8.55 2.97 -11.07
CA ALA A 17 -8.42 3.83 -9.90
C ALA A 17 -7.08 4.58 -9.88
N VAL A 18 -5.96 3.90 -10.18
CA VAL A 18 -4.63 4.50 -10.26
C VAL A 18 -4.54 5.53 -11.39
N LEU A 19 -5.16 5.27 -12.55
CA LEU A 19 -5.22 6.26 -13.64
C LEU A 19 -5.94 7.54 -13.21
N GLY A 20 -7.00 7.42 -12.40
CA GLY A 20 -7.64 8.57 -11.76
C GLY A 20 -6.68 9.34 -10.85
N VAL A 21 -5.94 8.64 -9.99
CA VAL A 21 -4.92 9.24 -9.11
C VAL A 21 -3.80 9.93 -9.91
N MET A 22 -3.38 9.36 -11.03
CA MET A 22 -2.42 10.02 -11.93
C MET A 22 -3.02 11.29 -12.52
N GLY A 23 -4.29 11.23 -12.96
CA GLY A 23 -5.02 12.37 -13.49
C GLY A 23 -5.03 13.56 -12.53
N ILE A 24 -5.33 13.35 -11.24
CA ILE A 24 -5.36 14.47 -10.28
C ILE A 24 -4.00 15.11 -10.02
N HIS A 25 -2.91 14.36 -10.16
CA HIS A 25 -1.57 14.91 -9.99
C HIS A 25 -1.05 15.66 -11.23
N TRP A 26 -1.61 15.39 -12.41
CA TRP A 26 -1.11 15.91 -13.69
C TRP A 26 -2.05 16.92 -14.35
N LEU A 27 -3.33 16.91 -13.99
CA LEU A 27 -4.32 17.87 -14.48
C LEU A 27 -4.19 19.23 -13.77
N PRO A 28 -4.57 20.33 -14.43
CA PRO A 28 -4.62 21.65 -13.81
C PRO A 28 -5.48 21.67 -12.54
N ARG A 29 -5.05 22.39 -11.50
CA ARG A 29 -5.78 22.49 -10.20
C ARG A 29 -7.21 23.03 -10.33
N ASN A 30 -7.49 23.79 -11.39
CA ASN A 30 -8.81 24.35 -11.71
C ASN A 30 -9.67 23.43 -12.59
N TRP A 31 -9.19 22.23 -12.92
CA TRP A 31 -9.96 21.26 -13.69
C TRP A 31 -11.15 20.74 -12.88
N ARG A 32 -12.36 21.11 -13.31
CA ARG A 32 -13.64 20.66 -12.74
C ARG A 32 -14.29 19.58 -13.59
N GLY A 33 -13.49 18.58 -13.99
CA GLY A 33 -14.01 17.46 -14.78
C GLY A 33 -15.18 16.74 -14.10
N PRO A 34 -15.93 15.91 -14.84
CA PRO A 34 -17.17 15.30 -14.35
C PRO A 34 -16.96 14.31 -13.19
N PHE A 35 -15.71 13.89 -12.92
CA PHE A 35 -15.39 12.91 -11.88
C PHE A 35 -14.37 13.48 -10.86
N PRO A 36 -14.66 13.39 -9.56
CA PRO A 36 -13.68 13.70 -8.52
C PRO A 36 -12.63 12.57 -8.46
N PHE A 37 -11.51 12.77 -9.15
CA PHE A 37 -10.43 11.78 -9.25
C PHE A 37 -9.81 11.40 -7.89
N GLU A 38 -10.02 12.20 -6.85
CA GLU A 38 -9.69 11.89 -5.44
C GLU A 38 -10.33 10.59 -4.95
N ILE A 39 -11.53 10.25 -5.45
CA ILE A 39 -12.21 8.99 -5.13
C ILE A 39 -11.38 7.78 -5.60
N GLY A 40 -10.58 7.94 -6.67
CA GLY A 40 -9.69 6.90 -7.16
C GLY A 40 -8.72 6.40 -6.09
N LEU A 41 -8.19 7.30 -5.25
CA LEU A 41 -7.30 6.91 -4.16
C LEU A 41 -8.04 6.05 -3.13
N PHE A 42 -9.19 6.53 -2.64
CA PHE A 42 -9.98 5.80 -1.64
C PHE A 42 -10.42 4.44 -2.18
N PHE A 43 -10.91 4.40 -3.42
CA PHE A 43 -11.32 3.16 -4.06
C PHE A 43 -10.17 2.17 -4.24
N PHE A 44 -8.99 2.64 -4.65
CA PHE A 44 -7.78 1.81 -4.75
C PHE A 44 -7.38 1.22 -3.40
N LEU A 45 -7.39 2.03 -2.34
CA LEU A 45 -7.06 1.59 -0.98
C LEU A 45 -8.08 0.58 -0.45
N THR A 46 -9.38 0.82 -0.66
CA THR A 46 -10.45 -0.11 -0.26
C THR A 46 -10.32 -1.46 -0.97
N LEU A 47 -10.14 -1.47 -2.29
CA LEU A 47 -9.93 -2.72 -3.04
C LEU A 47 -8.68 -3.46 -2.60
N THR A 48 -7.60 -2.73 -2.32
CA THR A 48 -6.36 -3.31 -1.79
C THR A 48 -6.58 -3.95 -0.43
N GLY A 49 -7.26 -3.25 0.49
CA GLY A 49 -7.64 -3.78 1.80
C GLY A 49 -8.49 -5.04 1.71
N PHE A 50 -9.53 -5.04 0.86
CA PHE A 50 -10.39 -6.20 0.61
C PHE A 50 -9.59 -7.42 0.12
N LEU A 51 -8.76 -7.24 -0.92
CA LEU A 51 -7.98 -8.33 -1.51
C LEU A 51 -6.97 -8.92 -0.51
N ILE A 52 -6.26 -8.06 0.22
CA ILE A 52 -5.26 -8.48 1.20
C ILE A 52 -5.91 -9.21 2.36
N THR A 53 -7.02 -8.70 2.87
CA THR A 53 -7.79 -9.37 3.93
C THR A 53 -8.21 -10.77 3.50
N ARG A 54 -8.73 -10.92 2.28
CA ARG A 54 -9.12 -12.24 1.74
C ARG A 54 -7.94 -13.20 1.61
N ILE A 55 -6.76 -12.71 1.24
CA ILE A 55 -5.53 -13.51 1.18
C ILE A 55 -5.12 -13.96 2.58
N LEU A 56 -5.09 -13.05 3.55
CA LEU A 56 -4.72 -13.35 4.93
C LEU A 56 -5.68 -14.34 5.57
N LEU A 57 -6.99 -14.17 5.38
CA LEU A 57 -8.00 -15.11 5.90
C LEU A 57 -7.82 -16.52 5.32
N ARG A 58 -7.47 -16.63 4.03
CA ARG A 58 -7.17 -17.92 3.40
C ARG A 58 -5.88 -18.55 3.94
N GLU A 59 -4.83 -17.75 4.12
CA GLU A 59 -3.57 -18.23 4.71
C GLU A 59 -3.78 -18.68 6.16
N ARG A 60 -4.61 -17.95 6.93
CA ARG A 60 -5.02 -18.33 8.27
C ARG A 60 -5.77 -19.66 8.28
N ALA A 61 -6.81 -19.81 7.47
CA ALA A 61 -7.58 -21.06 7.41
C ALA A 61 -6.68 -22.26 7.05
N ALA A 62 -5.75 -22.09 6.11
CA ALA A 62 -4.79 -23.12 5.75
C ALA A 62 -3.84 -23.47 6.91
N GLY A 63 -3.34 -22.47 7.64
CA GLY A 63 -2.50 -22.68 8.81
C GLY A 63 -3.22 -23.35 9.98
N GLU A 64 -4.48 -22.98 10.23
CA GLU A 64 -5.33 -23.58 11.27
C GLU A 64 -5.64 -25.05 10.98
N MET A 65 -5.93 -25.41 9.72
CA MET A 65 -6.15 -26.80 9.32
C MET A 65 -4.87 -27.66 9.43
N GLY A 66 -3.69 -27.09 9.20
CA GLY A 66 -2.43 -27.82 9.22
C GLY A 66 -1.98 -28.28 10.61
N GLY A 67 -2.53 -27.69 11.67
CA GLY A 67 -2.09 -27.93 13.05
C GLY A 67 -0.70 -27.35 13.35
N GLY A 68 -0.48 -26.85 14.57
CA GLY A 68 0.84 -26.37 15.03
C GLY A 68 1.11 -24.87 14.88
N LYS A 69 2.40 -24.49 14.93
CA LYS A 69 2.87 -23.09 14.95
C LYS A 69 2.98 -22.52 13.52
N TRP A 70 1.87 -22.07 12.94
CA TRP A 70 1.82 -21.55 11.57
C TRP A 70 1.93 -20.01 11.46
N ARG A 71 1.56 -19.27 12.51
CA ARG A 71 1.38 -17.80 12.46
C ARG A 71 2.67 -17.05 12.06
N GLY A 72 3.80 -17.43 12.66
CA GLY A 72 5.08 -16.76 12.43
C GLY A 72 5.60 -16.97 11.01
N SER A 73 5.56 -18.22 10.51
CA SER A 73 5.96 -18.53 9.13
C SER A 73 5.04 -17.87 8.11
N ALA A 74 3.71 -17.93 8.33
CA ALA A 74 2.74 -17.27 7.46
C ALA A 74 2.98 -15.75 7.38
N TYR A 75 3.25 -15.09 8.51
CA TYR A 75 3.60 -13.67 8.54
C TYR A 75 4.86 -13.38 7.72
N VAL A 76 5.96 -14.09 7.99
CA VAL A 76 7.24 -13.89 7.27
C VAL A 76 7.07 -14.11 5.77
N ASP A 77 6.36 -15.16 5.38
CA ASP A 77 6.12 -15.49 3.99
C ASP A 77 5.25 -14.45 3.28
N PHE A 78 4.22 -13.93 3.98
CA PHE A 78 3.42 -12.81 3.49
C PHE A 78 4.29 -11.57 3.28
N GLN A 79 5.13 -11.21 4.25
CA GLN A 79 6.01 -10.04 4.14
C GLN A 79 7.00 -10.20 3.01
N LYS A 80 7.66 -11.35 2.86
CA LYS A 80 8.60 -11.60 1.74
C LYS A 80 7.95 -11.37 0.38
N ARG A 81 6.74 -11.89 0.16
CA ARG A 81 6.02 -11.73 -1.12
C ARG A 81 5.63 -10.28 -1.38
N ARG A 82 5.16 -9.55 -0.36
CA ARG A 82 4.63 -8.19 -0.52
C ARG A 82 5.72 -7.13 -0.55
N MET A 83 6.65 -7.20 0.40
CA MET A 83 7.72 -6.22 0.57
C MET A 83 8.65 -6.24 -0.64
N THR A 84 9.06 -7.40 -1.14
CA THR A 84 9.91 -7.49 -2.34
C THR A 84 9.25 -6.84 -3.56
N ARG A 85 7.93 -7.04 -3.72
CA ARG A 85 7.18 -6.46 -4.85
C ARG A 85 7.06 -4.93 -4.78
N ILE A 86 7.09 -4.34 -3.59
CA ILE A 86 6.74 -2.92 -3.38
C ILE A 86 7.99 -2.09 -3.05
N LEU A 87 8.84 -2.57 -2.14
CA LEU A 87 10.01 -1.85 -1.67
C LEU A 87 11.05 -1.66 -2.77
N ILE A 88 11.26 -2.65 -3.64
CA ILE A 88 12.23 -2.54 -4.73
C ILE A 88 11.88 -1.36 -5.66
N PRO A 89 10.71 -1.32 -6.32
CA PRO A 89 10.38 -0.20 -7.19
C PRO A 89 10.25 1.12 -6.41
N CYS A 90 9.78 1.08 -5.15
CA CYS A 90 9.70 2.28 -4.31
C CYS A 90 11.07 2.93 -4.09
N TYR A 91 12.05 2.15 -3.61
CA TYR A 91 13.37 2.69 -3.31
C TYR A 91 14.13 3.07 -4.57
N VAL A 92 13.96 2.35 -5.68
CA VAL A 92 14.49 2.77 -6.98
C VAL A 92 13.91 4.13 -7.38
N ALA A 93 12.60 4.33 -7.24
CA ALA A 93 11.96 5.60 -7.56
C ALA A 93 12.43 6.74 -6.64
N MET A 94 12.63 6.46 -5.34
CA MET A 94 13.15 7.44 -4.38
C MET A 94 14.60 7.83 -4.67
N LEU A 95 15.45 6.86 -5.01
CA LEU A 95 16.84 7.13 -5.41
C LEU A 95 16.90 7.96 -6.70
N PHE A 96 16.03 7.65 -7.67
CA PHE A 96 15.87 8.48 -8.86
C PHE A 96 15.41 9.90 -8.52
N ALA A 97 14.40 10.04 -7.66
CA ALA A 97 13.92 11.35 -7.19
C ALA A 97 15.03 12.17 -6.51
N LEU A 98 15.85 11.53 -5.68
CA LEU A 98 17.02 12.16 -5.07
C LEU A 98 18.07 12.61 -6.10
N ALA A 99 18.30 11.80 -7.14
CA ALA A 99 19.23 12.13 -8.23
C ALA A 99 18.75 13.34 -9.07
N VAL A 100 17.45 13.49 -9.27
CA VAL A 100 16.85 14.64 -9.99
C VAL A 100 16.52 15.85 -9.10
N GLY A 101 16.95 15.83 -7.83
CA GLY A 101 16.89 17.00 -6.95
C GLY A 101 15.65 17.13 -6.07
N ALA A 102 14.96 16.05 -5.72
CA ALA A 102 13.87 16.09 -4.75
C ALA A 102 14.37 16.42 -3.33
N SER A 103 14.38 17.71 -2.97
CA SER A 103 14.91 18.20 -1.68
C SER A 103 14.17 17.66 -0.47
N ASP A 104 12.84 17.50 -0.57
CA ASP A 104 11.98 17.03 0.52
C ASP A 104 12.34 15.60 0.99
N ILE A 105 12.74 14.70 0.08
CA ILE A 105 13.24 13.36 0.44
C ILE A 105 14.62 13.46 1.10
N ARG A 106 15.48 14.37 0.63
CA ARG A 106 16.84 14.59 1.16
C ARG A 106 16.81 15.19 2.56
N GLU A 107 15.88 16.09 2.83
CA GLU A 107 15.72 16.78 4.12
C GLU A 107 15.10 15.86 5.18
N HIS A 108 14.28 14.89 4.76
CA HIS A 108 13.56 14.01 5.68
C HIS A 108 13.72 12.50 5.37
N PRO A 109 14.94 11.98 5.21
CA PRO A 109 15.18 10.63 4.73
C PRO A 109 14.54 9.56 5.61
N PHE A 110 14.58 9.72 6.94
CA PHE A 110 13.96 8.78 7.87
C PHE A 110 12.45 8.66 7.69
N SER A 111 11.75 9.76 7.39
CA SER A 111 10.31 9.76 7.17
C SER A 111 9.95 9.04 5.87
N TYR A 112 10.72 9.25 4.80
CA TYR A 112 10.46 8.62 3.50
C TYR A 112 10.86 7.14 3.48
N PHE A 113 12.11 6.81 3.83
CA PHE A 113 12.60 5.44 3.80
C PHE A 113 12.02 4.58 4.92
N GLY A 114 11.63 5.18 6.05
CA GLY A 114 10.92 4.49 7.12
C GLY A 114 9.42 4.35 6.89
N HIS A 115 8.87 4.92 5.80
CA HIS A 115 7.43 4.93 5.53
C HIS A 115 6.58 5.58 6.65
N TRP A 116 7.08 6.69 7.21
CA TRP A 116 6.41 7.53 8.22
C TRP A 116 5.97 8.90 7.67
N VAL A 117 6.19 9.15 6.38
CA VAL A 117 5.96 10.46 5.76
C VAL A 117 4.50 10.93 5.86
N ASN A 118 3.53 10.01 5.96
CA ASN A 118 2.13 10.35 6.16
C ASN A 118 1.89 11.14 7.46
N PHE A 119 2.61 10.82 8.53
CA PHE A 119 2.52 11.56 9.78
C PHE A 119 3.13 12.94 9.65
N ARG A 120 4.31 13.06 9.00
CA ARG A 120 4.92 14.36 8.73
C ARG A 120 3.95 15.26 7.94
N MET A 121 3.40 14.76 6.84
CA MET A 121 2.49 15.50 5.98
C MET A 121 1.22 15.96 6.71
N ALA A 122 0.79 15.25 7.77
CA ALA A 122 -0.35 15.65 8.59
C ALA A 122 -0.09 16.93 9.42
N PHE A 123 1.18 17.28 9.65
CA PHE A 123 1.60 18.48 10.38
C PHE A 123 2.16 19.59 9.45
N MET A 124 2.06 19.42 8.13
CA MET A 124 2.49 20.43 7.17
C MET A 124 1.32 21.36 6.82
N ASP A 125 1.62 22.65 6.62
CA ASP A 125 0.64 23.65 6.16
C ASP A 125 0.18 23.43 4.70
N GLY A 126 0.82 22.49 3.99
CA GLY A 126 0.45 22.11 2.64
C GLY A 126 1.14 20.84 2.17
N TRP A 127 0.62 20.25 1.09
CA TRP A 127 1.19 19.05 0.50
C TRP A 127 2.50 19.35 -0.24
N PRO A 128 3.56 18.55 -0.03
CA PRO A 128 4.81 18.77 -0.74
C PRO A 128 4.66 18.48 -2.23
N SER A 129 5.24 19.35 -3.05
CA SER A 129 5.24 19.20 -4.50
C SER A 129 6.08 17.99 -4.90
N GLY A 130 5.54 17.14 -5.78
CA GLY A 130 6.27 15.98 -6.33
C GLY A 130 6.42 14.78 -5.40
N THR A 131 6.20 14.90 -4.09
CA THR A 131 6.36 13.78 -3.14
C THR A 131 5.08 13.43 -2.37
N ALA A 132 3.98 14.18 -2.56
CA ALA A 132 2.70 13.94 -1.87
C ALA A 132 2.16 12.50 -2.02
N HIS A 133 2.39 11.86 -3.16
CA HIS A 133 1.91 10.50 -3.43
C HIS A 133 2.53 9.43 -2.51
N TYR A 134 3.69 9.70 -1.88
CA TYR A 134 4.30 8.82 -0.88
C TYR A 134 3.46 8.68 0.39
N TRP A 135 2.51 9.58 0.65
CA TRP A 135 1.53 9.44 1.72
C TRP A 135 0.77 8.12 1.63
N SER A 136 0.19 7.85 0.45
CA SER A 136 -0.60 6.63 0.22
C SER A 136 0.24 5.37 0.30
N LEU A 137 1.53 5.47 -0.04
CA LEU A 137 2.47 4.38 0.06
C LEU A 137 2.83 4.08 1.51
N ALA A 138 3.11 5.10 2.31
CA ALA A 138 3.38 4.94 3.74
C ALA A 138 2.20 4.27 4.47
N VAL A 139 0.98 4.73 4.21
CA VAL A 139 -0.25 4.12 4.76
C VAL A 139 -0.37 2.64 4.34
N GLN A 140 -0.11 2.31 3.07
CA GLN A 140 -0.14 0.92 2.61
C GLN A 140 0.93 0.05 3.28
N MET A 141 2.14 0.57 3.46
CA MET A 141 3.23 -0.17 4.13
C MET A 141 2.89 -0.46 5.59
N GLN A 142 2.36 0.54 6.30
CA GLN A 142 1.85 0.37 7.67
C GLN A 142 0.73 -0.68 7.72
N PHE A 143 -0.22 -0.62 6.79
CA PHE A 143 -1.28 -1.62 6.67
C PHE A 143 -0.75 -3.03 6.43
N TYR A 144 0.25 -3.21 5.57
CA TYR A 144 0.84 -4.54 5.29
C TYR A 144 1.61 -5.12 6.47
N VAL A 145 2.16 -4.29 7.35
CA VAL A 145 2.81 -4.76 8.59
C VAL A 145 1.75 -5.08 9.65
N LEU A 146 0.81 -4.16 9.89
CA LEU A 146 -0.13 -4.25 11.01
C LEU A 146 -1.26 -5.25 10.76
N TRP A 147 -1.85 -5.27 9.56
CA TRP A 147 -3.06 -6.05 9.31
C TRP A 147 -2.87 -7.57 9.41
N PRO A 148 -1.77 -8.17 8.93
CA PRO A 148 -1.51 -9.60 9.16
C PRO A 148 -1.37 -9.94 10.65
N LEU A 149 -0.80 -9.05 11.47
CA LEU A 149 -0.72 -9.25 12.92
C LEU A 149 -2.11 -9.29 13.56
N VAL A 150 -3.02 -8.42 13.12
CA VAL A 150 -4.42 -8.43 13.57
C VAL A 150 -5.11 -9.74 13.17
N ILE A 151 -5.02 -10.12 11.89
CA ILE A 151 -5.73 -11.30 11.37
C ILE A 151 -5.20 -12.61 11.96
N PHE A 152 -3.87 -12.76 12.09
CA PHE A 152 -3.24 -13.96 12.62
C PHE A 152 -3.18 -14.00 14.15
N GLY A 153 -3.14 -12.84 14.80
CA GLY A 153 -3.11 -12.70 16.26
C GLY A 153 -4.45 -13.01 16.92
N TYR A 154 -5.57 -12.77 16.23
CA TYR A 154 -6.89 -13.12 16.73
C TYR A 154 -7.03 -14.65 16.87
N ARG A 155 -7.17 -15.14 18.10
CA ARG A 155 -7.60 -16.51 18.38
C ARG A 155 -9.13 -16.51 18.38
N SER A 156 -9.75 -17.16 17.40
CA SER A 156 -11.15 -17.54 17.53
C SER A 156 -11.24 -18.58 18.65
N GLY A 157 -11.70 -18.15 19.82
CA GLY A 157 -12.12 -19.05 20.89
C GLY A 157 -13.53 -19.54 20.61
N PHE A 158 -13.65 -20.54 19.75
CA PHE A 158 -14.81 -21.41 19.63
C PHE A 158 -14.31 -22.81 19.34
#